data_AF-W0JC84-F1
#
_entry.id   AF-W0JC84-F1
#
_cell.length_a   1.000
_cell.length_b   1.000
_cell.length_c   1.000
_cell.angle_alpha   90.00
_cell.angle_beta   90.00
_cell.angle_gamma   90.00
#
_symmetry.space_group_name_H-M   'P 1'
#
loop_
_entity.id
_entity.type
_entity.pdbx_description
1 polymer ?
#
loop_
_entity_poly.entity_id
_entity_poly.type
_entity_poly.pdbx_seq_one_letter_code
_entity_poly.pdbx_strand_id
1 'polypeptide(L)'
;MFAGVFLSHLLPADDIQWTGVSGTGFADNANWSGNVAPADHISTDIASFTGTLTANQPVISGTRSIGGLLFGSTGWQISGGTLKIGSSGVDASAVTSGEITLASAIQVAATQTWLVGTGGTLDINGNAASIDTNGSNPVWTLTVGDATNTGTVRFGSDVASRSLKVYLNVAGGTVDLNATTLTLSGLRGSGTITNSGATAASVVIDSRNADSTFAGTLSGNLSVTMGDGTNTSNKVQSLNGNNSFTGGLTIKSGTVRFGQSTSVGTGTITLGDSAKAGIDATLYANGTGSTAFADAITNAIQVVGTGTNTLGVSSYSPTFSGAITLNNASLTLASQNNNGSTLTITGGITGTGDVTTFVSGPTAAAATSRIVISGAAVNHTGALIITSGTKGAGTLAGTVINAVIGSNVTGVSQTSADSSLTLAGANTYTGNTVISAGNFTLASTGALVFDVAKGNQLQLSTTGTVVVDGIFNVNFGSLLPTGDTSVTLVSVTGSAVTYGSTFAVNIGNDSGETFSLTAANAYSLTNALGTWAFDLTGGELSFVAAAVPEPAAFGLILGFLTLAVVALRRQRNR
;
A
#
# COMPACT_ATOMS: atom_id res chain seq x y z
N MET A 1 20.13 71.33 3.12
CA MET A 1 20.55 70.04 3.70
C MET A 1 19.55 69.00 3.23
N PHE A 2 19.74 68.47 2.02
CA PHE A 2 18.89 67.42 1.45
C PHE A 2 19.66 66.10 1.64
N ALA A 3 19.18 65.27 2.55
CA ALA A 3 19.69 63.92 2.73
C ALA A 3 19.19 63.07 1.55
N GLY A 4 20.10 62.70 0.65
CA GLY A 4 19.85 61.75 -0.40
C GLY A 4 19.64 60.36 0.23
N VAL A 5 18.42 59.86 0.12
CA VAL A 5 18.11 58.45 0.37
C VAL A 5 18.79 57.66 -0.76
N PHE A 6 19.85 56.92 -0.43
CA PHE A 6 20.38 55.88 -1.30
C PHE A 6 19.33 54.76 -1.36
N LEU A 7 18.47 54.81 -2.39
CA LEU A 7 17.85 53.59 -2.92
C LEU A 7 18.99 52.76 -3.50
N SER A 8 19.48 51.77 -2.74
CA SER A 8 20.25 50.67 -3.30
C SER A 8 19.36 49.91 -4.28
N HIS A 9 19.33 50.34 -5.53
CA HIS A 9 18.89 49.49 -6.62
C HIS A 9 19.85 48.30 -6.63
N LEU A 10 19.34 47.09 -6.42
CA LEU A 10 20.02 45.89 -6.89
C LEU A 10 20.32 46.14 -8.37
N LEU A 11 21.57 46.37 -8.73
CA LEU A 11 21.98 46.27 -10.13
C LEU A 11 21.68 44.82 -10.55
N PRO A 12 21.11 44.58 -11.75
CA PRO A 12 21.01 43.23 -12.29
C PRO A 12 22.41 42.60 -12.31
N ALA A 13 22.47 41.28 -12.13
CA ALA A 13 23.75 40.61 -12.08
C ALA A 13 24.49 40.75 -13.42
N ASP A 14 25.77 41.11 -13.37
CA ASP A 14 26.59 41.26 -14.58
C ASP A 14 27.07 39.88 -15.07
N ASP A 15 26.90 39.61 -16.36
CA ASP A 15 27.46 38.43 -17.02
C ASP A 15 28.94 38.67 -17.32
N ILE A 16 29.82 37.95 -16.64
CA ILE A 16 31.27 38.07 -16.81
C ILE A 16 31.77 36.82 -17.55
N GLN A 17 32.34 37.01 -18.73
CA GLN A 17 32.67 35.91 -19.63
C GLN A 17 34.03 35.27 -19.31
N TRP A 18 34.09 33.95 -19.23
CA TRP A 18 35.35 33.20 -19.16
C TRP A 18 36.11 33.32 -20.48
N THR A 19 37.38 33.66 -20.38
CA THR A 19 38.31 33.74 -21.51
C THR A 19 39.44 32.71 -21.41
N GLY A 20 39.76 32.25 -20.20
CA GLY A 20 40.77 31.21 -19.95
C GLY A 20 42.16 31.53 -20.53
N VAL A 21 42.47 32.79 -20.81
CA VAL A 21 43.68 33.15 -21.57
C VAL A 21 44.96 33.00 -20.75
N SER A 22 44.89 33.13 -19.42
CA SER A 22 46.06 33.12 -18.54
C SER A 22 46.25 31.81 -17.77
N GLY A 23 45.20 31.00 -17.64
CA GLY A 23 45.23 29.72 -16.95
C GLY A 23 43.85 29.21 -16.58
N THR A 24 43.80 28.29 -15.62
CA THR A 24 42.56 27.59 -15.21
C THR A 24 41.91 28.16 -13.96
N GLY A 25 42.58 29.04 -13.21
CA GLY A 25 42.08 29.52 -11.92
C GLY A 25 40.80 30.34 -12.05
N PHE A 26 39.69 29.83 -11.50
CA PHE A 26 38.38 30.51 -11.52
C PHE A 26 38.43 31.89 -10.84
N ALA A 27 39.25 32.00 -9.80
CA ALA A 27 39.47 33.20 -8.99
C ALA A 27 40.33 34.28 -9.66
N ASP A 28 41.05 33.93 -10.73
CA ASP A 28 42.05 34.81 -11.33
C ASP A 28 41.39 35.74 -12.35
N ASN A 29 41.44 37.03 -12.05
CA ASN A 29 40.92 38.11 -12.87
C ASN A 29 41.36 38.03 -14.34
N ALA A 30 42.60 37.59 -14.60
CA ALA A 30 43.14 37.52 -15.96
C ALA A 30 42.43 36.47 -16.84
N ASN A 31 41.66 35.55 -16.26
CA ASN A 31 40.90 34.54 -17.00
C ASN A 31 39.49 35.01 -17.38
N TRP A 32 39.10 36.24 -17.06
CA TRP A 32 37.77 36.78 -17.30
C TRP A 32 37.80 38.05 -18.16
N SER A 33 36.73 38.27 -18.92
CA SER A 33 36.57 39.47 -19.74
C SER A 33 36.70 40.74 -18.89
N GLY A 34 37.47 41.71 -19.36
CA GLY A 34 37.70 42.96 -18.62
C GLY A 34 38.72 42.85 -17.47
N ASN A 35 39.40 41.71 -17.32
CA ASN A 35 40.32 41.44 -16.20
C ASN A 35 39.64 41.55 -14.83
N VAL A 36 38.39 41.10 -14.74
CA VAL A 36 37.61 41.10 -13.50
C VAL A 36 36.94 39.74 -13.38
N ALA A 37 37.32 38.95 -12.38
CA ALA A 37 36.60 37.73 -12.06
C ALA A 37 35.26 38.07 -11.41
N PRO A 38 34.24 37.20 -11.57
CA PRO A 38 33.02 37.33 -10.81
C PRO A 38 33.28 37.40 -9.31
N ALA A 39 32.59 38.32 -8.64
CA ALA A 39 32.64 38.51 -7.21
C ALA A 39 32.19 37.23 -6.48
N ASP A 40 32.83 36.95 -5.35
CA ASP A 40 32.55 35.79 -4.50
C ASP A 40 31.27 36.03 -3.67
N HIS A 41 30.13 36.08 -4.35
CA HIS A 41 28.83 36.42 -3.77
C HIS A 41 27.68 35.74 -4.53
N ILE A 42 26.65 35.30 -3.80
CA ILE A 42 25.52 34.53 -4.35
C ILE A 42 24.47 35.36 -5.11
N SER A 43 24.72 36.64 -5.39
CA SER A 43 23.69 37.52 -5.95
C SER A 43 24.21 38.65 -6.83
N THR A 44 25.53 38.77 -7.03
CA THR A 44 26.11 39.90 -7.78
C THR A 44 26.39 39.52 -9.22
N ASP A 45 27.15 38.45 -9.48
CA ASP A 45 27.68 38.22 -10.83
C ASP A 45 27.34 36.82 -11.34
N ILE A 46 27.17 36.70 -12.66
CA ILE A 46 26.97 35.44 -13.37
C ILE A 46 28.27 35.08 -14.09
N ALA A 47 28.74 33.85 -13.87
CA ALA A 47 29.87 33.31 -14.62
C ALA A 47 29.38 32.81 -16.00
N SER A 48 29.83 33.47 -17.06
CA SER A 48 29.37 33.23 -18.42
C SER A 48 30.38 32.44 -19.26
N PHE A 49 29.91 31.36 -19.88
CA PHE A 49 30.63 30.41 -20.74
C PHE A 49 30.00 30.39 -22.13
N THR A 50 29.75 31.57 -22.67
CA THR A 50 29.16 31.77 -24.02
C THR A 50 30.21 32.03 -25.10
N GLY A 51 31.46 32.24 -24.71
CA GLY A 51 32.60 32.38 -25.61
C GLY A 51 33.04 31.05 -26.24
N THR A 52 34.10 31.11 -27.05
CA THR A 52 34.73 29.91 -27.63
C THR A 52 35.29 29.01 -26.54
N LEU A 53 35.04 27.70 -26.63
CA LEU A 53 35.61 26.70 -25.72
C LEU A 53 37.15 26.80 -25.70
N THR A 54 37.74 26.89 -24.51
CA THR A 54 39.18 27.08 -24.31
C THR A 54 39.87 25.80 -23.85
N ALA A 55 41.18 25.69 -24.05
CA ALA A 55 41.96 24.58 -23.46
C ALA A 55 42.04 24.70 -21.93
N ASN A 56 42.11 25.93 -21.40
CA ASN A 56 42.12 26.18 -19.98
C ASN A 56 40.69 26.21 -19.43
N GLN A 57 40.24 25.05 -18.97
CA GLN A 57 38.94 24.87 -18.33
C GLN A 57 38.95 25.38 -16.88
N PRO A 58 37.83 25.95 -16.36
CA PRO A 58 37.81 26.55 -15.03
C PRO A 58 38.03 25.54 -13.89
N VAL A 59 38.90 25.91 -12.94
CA VAL A 59 39.22 25.16 -11.73
C VAL A 59 38.99 26.05 -10.51
N ILE A 60 38.14 25.59 -9.59
CA ILE A 60 37.82 26.24 -8.33
C ILE A 60 38.84 25.83 -7.26
N SER A 61 39.49 26.79 -6.61
CA SER A 61 40.28 26.54 -5.40
C SER A 61 39.43 26.81 -4.14
N GLY A 62 39.24 25.82 -3.28
CA GLY A 62 38.48 26.00 -2.04
C GLY A 62 36.98 26.11 -2.27
N THR A 63 36.36 27.23 -1.90
CA THR A 63 34.93 27.50 -2.14
C THR A 63 34.78 28.79 -2.91
N ARG A 64 33.86 28.82 -3.89
CA ARG A 64 33.45 30.03 -4.61
C ARG A 64 31.95 30.17 -4.64
N SER A 65 31.46 31.39 -4.46
CA SER A 65 30.05 31.74 -4.51
C SER A 65 29.77 32.61 -5.73
N ILE A 66 28.73 32.27 -6.48
CA ILE A 66 28.36 32.96 -7.72
C ILE A 66 26.85 33.20 -7.75
N GLY A 67 26.40 34.26 -8.42
CA GLY A 67 24.98 34.51 -8.65
C GLY A 67 24.33 33.43 -9.53
N GLY A 68 25.03 33.00 -10.58
CA GLY A 68 24.61 31.92 -11.47
C GLY A 68 25.68 31.49 -12.47
N LEU A 69 25.35 30.51 -13.30
CA LEU A 69 26.16 30.06 -14.44
C LEU A 69 25.36 30.22 -15.72
N LEU A 70 26.00 30.69 -16.79
CA LEU A 70 25.42 30.77 -18.13
C LEU A 70 26.31 30.02 -19.13
N PHE A 71 25.74 29.15 -19.95
CA PHE A 71 26.46 28.37 -20.96
C PHE A 71 25.87 28.58 -22.35
N GLY A 72 26.71 28.96 -23.32
CA GLY A 72 26.31 29.12 -24.72
C GLY A 72 26.63 27.91 -25.61
N SER A 73 27.43 26.96 -25.13
CA SER A 73 27.90 25.80 -25.91
C SER A 73 28.21 24.59 -25.02
N THR A 74 28.43 23.44 -25.65
CA THR A 74 28.86 22.19 -24.99
C THR A 74 30.36 22.16 -24.69
N GLY A 75 30.78 21.17 -23.90
CA GLY A 75 32.17 20.80 -23.70
C GLY A 75 32.86 21.50 -22.54
N TRP A 76 32.18 22.47 -21.91
CA TRP A 76 32.69 23.15 -20.73
C TRP A 76 32.76 22.20 -19.53
N GLN A 77 33.86 22.29 -18.78
CA GLN A 77 34.13 21.50 -17.59
C GLN A 77 34.56 22.42 -16.44
N ILE A 78 33.76 22.50 -15.39
CA ILE A 78 34.13 23.22 -14.16
C ILE A 78 34.51 22.19 -13.10
N SER A 79 35.73 22.28 -12.57
CA SER A 79 36.29 21.27 -11.67
C SER A 79 36.93 21.88 -10.41
N GLY A 80 37.37 21.03 -9.48
CA GLY A 80 38.06 21.43 -8.26
C GLY A 80 37.13 21.50 -7.05
N GLY A 81 37.21 22.59 -6.29
CA GLY A 81 36.52 22.80 -5.01
C GLY A 81 35.00 22.99 -5.12
N THR A 82 34.41 23.62 -4.11
CA THR A 82 32.97 23.81 -3.96
C THR A 82 32.48 25.08 -4.66
N LEU A 83 31.41 24.97 -5.45
CA LEU A 83 30.69 26.08 -6.05
C LEU A 83 29.34 26.28 -5.36
N LYS A 84 29.12 27.44 -4.75
CA LYS A 84 27.83 27.90 -4.24
C LYS A 84 27.11 28.70 -5.32
N ILE A 85 25.91 28.27 -5.70
CA ILE A 85 25.11 28.92 -6.73
C ILE A 85 23.92 29.65 -6.08
N GLY A 86 23.78 30.91 -6.47
CA GLY A 86 22.71 31.81 -6.07
C GLY A 86 21.38 31.57 -6.80
N SER A 87 20.48 32.55 -6.69
CA SER A 87 19.11 32.45 -7.23
C SER A 87 19.04 32.46 -8.76
N SER A 88 20.08 32.94 -9.46
CA SER A 88 20.09 32.94 -10.94
C SER A 88 20.27 31.53 -11.52
N GLY A 89 20.73 30.56 -10.73
CA GLY A 89 20.77 29.17 -11.12
C GLY A 89 21.78 28.84 -12.22
N VAL A 90 21.41 27.91 -13.10
CA VAL A 90 22.23 27.47 -14.22
C VAL A 90 21.41 27.58 -15.49
N ASP A 91 21.85 28.40 -16.42
CA ASP A 91 21.24 28.52 -17.73
C ASP A 91 22.14 27.89 -18.80
N ALA A 92 21.75 26.71 -19.27
CA ALA A 92 22.31 26.04 -20.42
C ALA A 92 21.22 25.81 -21.49
N SER A 93 20.22 26.70 -21.57
CA SER A 93 19.11 26.63 -22.54
C SER A 93 19.60 26.62 -24.00
N ALA A 94 20.73 27.27 -24.29
CA ALA A 94 21.36 27.27 -25.61
C ALA A 94 22.01 25.93 -26.00
N VAL A 95 22.20 25.02 -25.04
CA VAL A 95 22.87 23.74 -25.25
C VAL A 95 21.86 22.67 -25.61
N THR A 96 21.70 22.41 -26.92
CA THR A 96 20.67 21.47 -27.47
C THR A 96 21.24 20.11 -27.90
N SER A 97 22.52 19.86 -27.66
CA SER A 97 23.19 18.57 -27.87
C SER A 97 24.41 18.52 -26.95
N GLY A 98 25.10 17.39 -26.87
CA GLY A 98 26.34 17.26 -26.09
C GLY A 98 26.19 17.53 -24.59
N GLU A 99 27.31 17.77 -23.92
CA GLU A 99 27.37 17.79 -22.45
C GLU A 99 28.16 19.00 -21.91
N ILE A 100 27.71 19.55 -20.79
CA ILE A 100 28.48 20.40 -19.88
C ILE A 100 28.73 19.59 -18.61
N THR A 101 29.96 19.59 -18.10
CA THR A 101 30.31 18.85 -16.89
C THR A 101 30.61 19.79 -15.72
N LEU A 102 29.86 19.66 -14.64
CA LEU A 102 30.17 20.26 -13.34
C LEU A 102 30.77 19.19 -12.42
N ALA A 103 32.10 19.08 -12.43
CA ALA A 103 32.89 18.17 -11.60
C ALA A 103 33.21 18.75 -10.20
N SER A 104 32.87 20.01 -9.96
CA SER A 104 32.93 20.65 -8.64
C SER A 104 31.77 20.21 -7.72
N ALA A 105 32.00 20.24 -6.41
CA ALA A 105 30.91 20.08 -5.43
C ALA A 105 29.94 21.28 -5.56
N ILE A 106 28.63 21.04 -5.68
CA ILE A 106 27.63 22.10 -5.83
C ILE A 106 26.86 22.32 -4.53
N GLN A 107 26.73 23.57 -4.09
CA GLN A 107 25.84 23.98 -3.02
C GLN A 107 24.80 24.95 -3.57
N VAL A 108 23.53 24.68 -3.35
CA VAL A 108 22.46 25.62 -3.69
C VAL A 108 22.21 26.49 -2.48
N ALA A 109 22.23 27.81 -2.65
CA ALA A 109 22.06 28.76 -1.56
C ALA A 109 20.72 29.52 -1.61
N ALA A 110 19.86 29.23 -2.59
CA ALA A 110 18.56 29.85 -2.80
C ALA A 110 17.64 28.95 -3.64
N THR A 111 16.35 29.28 -3.73
CA THR A 111 15.51 28.71 -4.80
C THR A 111 16.09 29.10 -6.16
N GLN A 112 16.24 28.14 -7.06
CA GLN A 112 16.86 28.36 -8.37
C GLN A 112 16.27 27.44 -9.45
N THR A 113 16.51 27.81 -10.71
CA THR A 113 16.09 27.07 -11.90
C THR A 113 17.31 26.68 -12.73
N TRP A 114 17.36 25.42 -13.16
CA TRP A 114 18.38 24.89 -14.05
C TRP A 114 17.75 24.58 -15.39
N LEU A 115 18.15 25.31 -16.42
CA LEU A 115 17.66 25.17 -17.79
C LEU A 115 18.70 24.45 -18.63
N VAL A 116 18.27 23.45 -19.39
CA VAL A 116 19.11 22.74 -20.36
C VAL A 116 18.31 22.64 -21.65
N GLY A 117 18.92 23.06 -22.75
CA GLY A 117 18.29 22.98 -24.07
C GLY A 117 17.93 21.54 -24.42
N THR A 118 16.84 21.37 -25.15
CA THR A 118 16.34 20.05 -25.55
C THR A 118 17.42 19.27 -26.33
N GLY A 119 17.81 18.10 -25.82
CA GLY A 119 18.88 17.26 -26.36
C GLY A 119 20.25 17.46 -25.71
N GLY A 120 20.46 18.55 -24.97
CA GLY A 120 21.67 18.78 -24.18
C GLY A 120 21.66 18.06 -22.84
N THR A 121 22.84 17.95 -22.22
CA THR A 121 23.00 17.45 -20.86
C THR A 121 23.88 18.37 -20.01
N LEU A 122 23.42 18.66 -18.79
CA LEU A 122 24.23 19.17 -17.69
C LEU A 122 24.56 18.00 -16.76
N ASP A 123 25.80 17.54 -16.77
CA ASP A 123 26.26 16.43 -15.94
C ASP A 123 26.93 16.92 -14.66
N ILE A 124 26.47 16.42 -13.52
CA ILE A 124 26.93 16.79 -12.18
C ILE A 124 27.80 15.65 -11.62
N ASN A 125 29.06 15.60 -12.05
CA ASN A 125 30.07 14.61 -11.64
C ASN A 125 30.89 15.01 -10.39
N GLY A 126 30.43 15.95 -9.58
CA GLY A 126 31.11 16.39 -8.36
C GLY A 126 30.80 15.55 -7.11
N ASN A 127 31.86 15.17 -6.38
CA ASN A 127 31.80 14.57 -5.04
C ASN A 127 31.25 15.58 -4.02
N ALA A 128 30.31 15.16 -3.17
CA ALA A 128 29.79 15.90 -2.01
C ALA A 128 28.98 17.20 -2.26
N ALA A 129 28.10 17.23 -3.26
CA ALA A 129 27.00 18.22 -3.27
C ALA A 129 25.89 17.79 -2.29
N SER A 130 26.01 18.17 -1.02
CA SER A 130 24.80 18.43 -0.23
C SER A 130 24.19 19.70 -0.80
N ILE A 131 23.01 19.59 -1.39
CA ILE A 131 22.18 20.78 -1.50
C ILE A 131 21.58 20.99 -0.09
N ASP A 132 22.33 21.68 0.76
CA ASP A 132 21.94 21.98 2.14
C ASP A 132 21.24 23.33 2.21
N THR A 133 19.93 23.32 2.45
CA THR A 133 19.24 24.49 3.01
C THR A 133 19.65 24.63 4.45
N ASN A 134 20.17 25.80 4.84
CA ASN A 134 20.86 26.11 6.10
C ASN A 134 20.00 25.88 7.38
N GLY A 135 19.59 24.64 7.66
CA GLY A 135 18.83 24.19 8.83
C GLY A 135 17.49 24.90 9.09
N SER A 136 17.09 25.83 8.25
CA SER A 136 16.03 26.80 8.53
C SER A 136 15.01 26.79 7.41
N ASN A 137 13.76 26.56 7.78
CA ASN A 137 12.57 26.86 6.97
C ASN A 137 12.70 28.30 6.40
N PRO A 138 12.57 28.53 5.08
CA PRO A 138 12.03 27.62 4.07
C PRO A 138 13.03 26.70 3.38
N VAL A 139 12.57 25.48 3.13
CA VAL A 139 13.18 24.51 2.19
C VAL A 139 13.16 25.13 0.78
N TRP A 140 14.33 25.32 0.18
CA TRP A 140 14.47 25.84 -1.18
C TRP A 140 13.90 24.86 -2.21
N THR A 141 13.55 25.38 -3.39
CA THR A 141 13.15 24.56 -4.54
C THR A 141 14.25 24.60 -5.60
N LEU A 142 14.65 23.43 -6.09
CA LEU A 142 15.43 23.29 -7.32
C LEU A 142 14.46 22.96 -8.44
N THR A 143 14.34 23.83 -9.43
CA THR A 143 13.57 23.55 -10.65
C THR A 143 14.50 23.06 -11.75
N VAL A 144 14.13 21.97 -12.43
CA VAL A 144 14.84 21.44 -13.60
C VAL A 144 13.96 21.54 -14.83
N GLY A 145 14.41 22.32 -15.81
CA GLY A 145 13.72 22.56 -17.07
C GLY A 145 12.57 23.57 -16.99
N ASP A 146 11.95 23.78 -18.15
CA ASP A 146 10.67 24.45 -18.33
C ASP A 146 9.90 23.85 -19.53
N ALA A 147 8.84 24.52 -20.00
CA ALA A 147 8.03 24.05 -21.14
C ALA A 147 8.80 23.94 -22.47
N THR A 148 9.96 24.61 -22.59
CA THR A 148 10.78 24.69 -23.81
C THR A 148 12.16 24.05 -23.65
N ASN A 149 12.67 23.98 -22.43
CA ASN A 149 13.98 23.47 -22.06
C ASN A 149 13.85 22.10 -21.41
N THR A 150 13.68 21.06 -22.24
CA THR A 150 13.43 19.69 -21.78
C THR A 150 14.70 18.83 -21.72
N GLY A 151 15.89 19.46 -21.69
CA GLY A 151 17.18 18.78 -21.60
C GLY A 151 17.39 18.02 -20.29
N THR A 152 18.55 17.37 -20.19
CA THR A 152 18.87 16.48 -19.07
C THR A 152 19.77 17.15 -18.05
N VAL A 153 19.42 17.04 -16.77
CA VAL A 153 20.37 17.17 -15.65
C VAL A 153 20.71 15.76 -15.18
N ARG A 154 21.96 15.34 -15.33
CA ARG A 154 22.45 14.02 -14.93
C ARG A 154 23.24 14.13 -13.63
N PHE A 155 23.08 13.16 -12.74
CA PHE A 155 23.96 13.00 -11.59
C PHE A 155 25.05 11.96 -11.90
N GLY A 156 26.29 12.24 -11.50
CA GLY A 156 27.40 11.31 -11.70
C GLY A 156 27.30 10.04 -10.85
N SER A 157 27.70 8.91 -11.43
CA SER A 157 27.68 7.59 -10.78
C SER A 157 28.73 7.41 -9.68
N ASP A 158 29.68 8.34 -9.55
CA ASP A 158 30.79 8.26 -8.61
C ASP A 158 30.35 8.36 -7.14
N VAL A 159 29.14 8.87 -6.90
CA VAL A 159 28.53 8.97 -5.57
C VAL A 159 27.26 8.15 -5.53
N ALA A 160 27.27 7.06 -4.76
CA ALA A 160 26.16 6.12 -4.67
C ALA A 160 24.88 6.73 -4.03
N SER A 161 25.01 7.76 -3.17
CA SER A 161 23.87 8.42 -2.53
C SER A 161 24.13 9.90 -2.30
N ARG A 162 23.14 10.73 -2.63
CA ARG A 162 23.14 12.19 -2.48
C ARG A 162 21.90 12.63 -1.71
N SER A 163 22.08 13.49 -0.71
CA SER A 163 20.98 14.08 0.04
C SER A 163 20.76 15.54 -0.37
N LEU A 164 19.66 15.77 -1.09
CA LEU A 164 19.09 17.08 -1.41
C LEU A 164 18.07 17.44 -0.31
N LYS A 165 18.40 18.36 0.58
CA LYS A 165 17.40 18.88 1.53
C LYS A 165 16.52 19.95 0.88
N VAL A 166 15.98 19.67 -0.32
CA VAL A 166 15.17 20.61 -1.12
C VAL A 166 13.94 19.95 -1.69
N TYR A 167 12.98 20.77 -2.12
CA TYR A 167 11.99 20.34 -3.08
C TYR A 167 12.62 20.26 -4.46
N LEU A 168 12.44 19.14 -5.15
CA LEU A 168 12.76 19.04 -6.56
C LEU A 168 11.48 19.27 -7.38
N ASN A 169 11.51 20.24 -8.27
CA ASN A 169 10.46 20.52 -9.24
C ASN A 169 10.98 20.21 -10.64
N VAL A 170 10.62 19.07 -11.22
CA VAL A 170 11.01 18.75 -12.60
C VAL A 170 9.95 19.31 -13.54
N ALA A 171 10.20 20.47 -14.12
CA ALA A 171 9.23 21.21 -14.92
C ALA A 171 9.49 20.98 -16.42
N GLY A 172 9.16 19.79 -16.94
CA GLY A 172 9.35 19.46 -18.36
C GLY A 172 10.76 18.95 -18.71
N GLY A 173 11.78 19.28 -17.91
CA GLY A 173 13.13 18.72 -18.02
C GLY A 173 13.23 17.22 -17.68
N THR A 174 14.43 16.67 -17.85
CA THR A 174 14.78 15.31 -17.41
C THR A 174 15.82 15.36 -16.29
N VAL A 175 15.59 14.60 -15.22
CA VAL A 175 16.60 14.28 -14.21
C VAL A 175 17.00 12.82 -14.38
N ASP A 176 18.27 12.59 -14.72
CA ASP A 176 18.83 11.24 -14.85
C ASP A 176 19.70 10.94 -13.62
N LEU A 177 19.31 9.92 -12.86
CA LEU A 177 20.03 9.54 -11.66
C LEU A 177 21.30 8.75 -11.93
N ASN A 178 21.44 8.12 -13.10
CA ASN A 178 22.65 7.40 -13.52
C ASN A 178 23.34 6.60 -12.39
N ALA A 179 22.59 5.65 -11.80
CA ALA A 179 22.96 4.76 -10.70
C ALA A 179 23.11 5.41 -9.30
N THR A 180 22.67 6.65 -9.12
CA THR A 180 22.72 7.36 -7.84
C THR A 180 21.38 7.36 -7.11
N THR A 181 21.40 7.19 -5.79
CA THR A 181 20.24 7.48 -4.94
C THR A 181 20.14 8.97 -4.63
N LEU A 182 18.96 9.55 -4.80
CA LEU A 182 18.66 10.95 -4.47
C LEU A 182 17.63 11.03 -3.34
N THR A 183 18.03 11.59 -2.21
CA THR A 183 17.09 11.92 -1.11
C THR A 183 16.62 13.36 -1.25
N LEU A 184 15.31 13.60 -1.16
CA LEU A 184 14.63 14.88 -1.41
C LEU A 184 13.71 15.24 -0.23
N SER A 185 13.41 16.53 -0.05
CA SER A 185 12.34 16.97 0.87
C SER A 185 10.94 16.90 0.27
N GLY A 186 10.82 16.69 -1.04
CA GLY A 186 9.56 16.53 -1.75
C GLY A 186 9.77 16.54 -3.26
N LEU A 187 8.86 15.90 -4.00
CA LEU A 187 8.95 15.78 -5.45
C LEU A 187 7.73 16.41 -6.14
N ARG A 188 7.98 17.29 -7.11
CA ARG A 188 6.99 18.08 -7.82
C ARG A 188 7.30 18.19 -9.31
N GLY A 189 6.29 18.61 -10.07
CA GLY A 189 6.41 18.91 -11.50
C GLY A 189 5.86 17.81 -12.41
N SER A 190 6.15 17.94 -13.70
CA SER A 190 5.58 17.14 -14.80
C SER A 190 6.63 16.59 -15.77
N GLY A 191 7.93 16.78 -15.50
CA GLY A 191 9.02 16.28 -16.33
C GLY A 191 9.34 14.80 -16.08
N THR A 192 10.55 14.38 -16.45
CA THR A 192 10.97 12.98 -16.34
C THR A 192 12.03 12.83 -15.26
N ILE A 193 11.90 11.79 -14.43
CA ILE A 193 13.00 11.24 -13.65
C ILE A 193 13.26 9.83 -14.13
N THR A 194 14.52 9.53 -14.43
CA THR A 194 14.92 8.23 -14.97
C THR A 194 16.21 7.76 -14.31
N ASN A 195 16.53 6.49 -14.57
CA ASN A 195 17.87 5.99 -14.34
C ASN A 195 18.36 5.33 -15.63
N SER A 196 19.32 5.97 -16.29
CA SER A 196 20.01 5.38 -17.46
C SER A 196 21.16 4.45 -17.05
N GLY A 197 21.56 4.46 -15.78
CA GLY A 197 22.64 3.65 -15.25
C GLY A 197 22.30 2.15 -15.17
N ALA A 198 23.30 1.30 -15.36
CA ALA A 198 23.13 -0.16 -15.33
C ALA A 198 22.72 -0.68 -13.93
N THR A 199 23.20 -0.02 -12.87
CA THR A 199 22.84 -0.33 -11.48
C THR A 199 21.57 0.40 -11.10
N ALA A 200 20.73 -0.22 -10.26
CA ALA A 200 19.50 0.37 -9.76
C ALA A 200 19.78 1.67 -8.97
N ALA A 201 18.85 2.62 -9.10
CA ALA A 201 18.87 3.90 -8.39
C ALA A 201 17.60 4.05 -7.53
N SER A 202 17.56 5.07 -6.69
CA SER A 202 16.38 5.38 -5.88
C SER A 202 16.11 6.87 -5.78
N VAL A 203 14.84 7.26 -5.82
CA VAL A 203 14.40 8.55 -5.27
C VAL A 203 13.82 8.29 -3.89
N VAL A 204 14.42 8.89 -2.87
CA VAL A 204 13.91 8.89 -1.49
C VAL A 204 13.26 10.24 -1.22
N ILE A 205 11.98 10.25 -0.86
CA ILE A 205 11.18 11.45 -0.63
C ILE A 205 10.88 11.53 0.86
N ASP A 206 11.65 12.35 1.54
CA ASP A 206 11.53 12.61 2.97
C ASP A 206 10.69 13.89 3.18
N SER A 207 9.39 13.78 2.91
CA SER A 207 8.41 14.89 2.99
C SER A 207 8.19 15.38 4.42
N ARG A 208 9.18 15.99 5.05
CA ARG A 208 9.07 16.52 6.42
C ARG A 208 8.19 17.77 6.51
N ASN A 209 8.09 18.54 5.43
CA ASN A 209 7.63 19.93 5.51
C ASN A 209 6.26 20.23 4.86
N ALA A 210 5.88 19.55 3.77
CA ALA A 210 4.59 19.78 3.10
C ALA A 210 4.22 18.65 2.13
N ASP A 211 2.93 18.60 1.76
CA ASP A 211 2.43 17.75 0.70
C ASP A 211 3.03 18.16 -0.65
N SER A 212 3.10 17.19 -1.58
CA SER A 212 3.66 17.39 -2.91
C SER A 212 2.98 16.51 -3.95
N THR A 213 3.04 16.94 -5.21
CA THR A 213 2.41 16.25 -6.34
C THR A 213 3.38 16.23 -7.51
N PHE A 214 3.68 15.03 -7.99
CA PHE A 214 4.43 14.78 -9.20
C PHE A 214 3.52 14.16 -10.25
N ALA A 215 3.28 14.90 -11.34
CA ALA A 215 2.48 14.47 -12.47
C ALA A 215 3.35 13.99 -13.65
N GLY A 216 4.67 13.96 -13.46
CA GLY A 216 5.64 13.56 -14.47
C GLY A 216 5.89 12.05 -14.52
N THR A 217 6.88 11.65 -15.29
CA THR A 217 7.23 10.23 -15.52
C THR A 217 8.41 9.81 -14.66
N LEU A 218 8.26 8.72 -13.91
CA LEU A 218 9.33 7.97 -13.23
C LEU A 218 9.60 6.67 -14.00
N SER A 219 10.83 6.43 -14.43
CA SER A 219 11.17 5.31 -15.35
C SER A 219 12.53 4.65 -15.08
N GLY A 220 12.77 3.51 -15.74
CA GLY A 220 14.02 2.74 -15.63
C GLY A 220 14.01 1.74 -14.46
N ASN A 221 15.17 1.19 -14.12
CA ASN A 221 15.41 0.37 -12.92
C ASN A 221 15.42 1.20 -11.62
N LEU A 222 14.59 2.24 -11.58
CA LEU A 222 14.43 3.16 -10.48
C LEU A 222 13.52 2.56 -9.41
N SER A 223 13.85 2.78 -8.14
CA SER A 223 12.93 2.59 -7.02
C SER A 223 12.47 3.94 -6.46
N VAL A 224 11.29 3.97 -5.84
CA VAL A 224 10.77 5.15 -5.15
C VAL A 224 10.57 4.80 -3.69
N THR A 225 11.14 5.58 -2.79
CA THR A 225 11.00 5.40 -1.35
C THR A 225 10.37 6.65 -0.73
N MET A 226 9.37 6.46 0.12
CA MET A 226 8.65 7.52 0.81
C MET A 226 8.93 7.44 2.30
N GLY A 227 9.43 8.54 2.85
CA GLY A 227 9.88 8.65 4.22
C GLY A 227 11.20 7.94 4.49
N ASP A 228 11.84 8.31 5.60
CA ASP A 228 13.05 7.67 6.13
C ASP A 228 12.75 6.71 7.29
N GLY A 229 11.46 6.47 7.59
CA GLY A 229 11.00 5.66 8.71
C GLY A 229 11.06 6.37 10.07
N THR A 230 11.30 7.69 10.11
CA THR A 230 11.25 8.50 11.34
C THR A 230 10.17 9.57 11.31
N ASN A 231 9.71 9.94 10.12
CA ASN A 231 8.72 10.99 9.95
C ASN A 231 7.33 10.53 10.40
N THR A 232 6.84 11.09 11.52
CA THR A 232 5.50 10.89 12.07
C THR A 232 4.45 11.86 11.49
N SER A 233 4.89 12.83 10.70
CA SER A 233 3.96 13.73 10.03
C SER A 233 3.30 12.96 8.87
N ASN A 234 1.97 12.83 8.92
CA ASN A 234 1.16 12.20 7.88
C ASN A 234 1.13 13.05 6.58
N LYS A 235 2.29 13.22 5.94
CA LYS A 235 2.49 14.02 4.73
C LYS A 235 2.27 13.17 3.50
N VAL A 236 1.84 13.83 2.44
CA VAL A 236 1.38 13.18 1.22
C VAL A 236 2.29 13.49 0.05
N GLN A 237 2.75 12.44 -0.64
CA GLN A 237 3.24 12.55 -2.02
C GLN A 237 2.19 11.96 -2.96
N SER A 238 1.70 12.78 -3.87
CA SER A 238 0.84 12.31 -4.97
C SER A 238 1.70 11.98 -6.18
N LEU A 239 1.53 10.79 -6.72
CA LEU A 239 2.13 10.32 -7.97
C LEU A 239 1.00 10.18 -9.00
N ASN A 240 0.94 11.09 -9.96
CA ASN A 240 -0.19 11.20 -10.90
C ASN A 240 0.22 11.00 -12.37
N GLY A 241 1.51 10.81 -12.64
CA GLY A 241 1.96 10.52 -13.99
C GLY A 241 1.90 9.04 -14.37
N ASN A 242 2.21 8.78 -15.64
CA ASN A 242 2.37 7.44 -16.21
C ASN A 242 3.77 6.91 -15.90
N ASN A 243 3.90 6.13 -14.83
CA ASN A 243 5.20 5.65 -14.38
C ASN A 243 5.51 4.23 -14.88
N SER A 244 6.79 3.96 -15.14
CA SER A 244 7.29 2.66 -15.64
C SER A 244 8.51 2.15 -14.85
N PHE A 245 8.81 2.76 -13.71
CA PHE A 245 9.91 2.33 -12.85
C PHE A 245 9.71 0.89 -12.34
N THR A 246 10.79 0.11 -12.33
CA THR A 246 10.73 -1.33 -12.05
C THR A 246 11.33 -1.72 -10.69
N GLY A 247 12.03 -0.82 -10.01
CA GLY A 247 12.66 -1.08 -8.71
C GLY A 247 11.71 -1.12 -7.51
N GLY A 248 10.41 -0.84 -7.73
CA GLY A 248 9.37 -0.90 -6.71
C GLY A 248 9.14 0.40 -5.95
N LEU A 249 8.05 0.43 -5.19
CA LEU A 249 7.62 1.55 -4.36
C LEU A 249 7.65 1.12 -2.89
N THR A 250 8.44 1.79 -2.07
CA THR A 250 8.50 1.55 -0.63
C THR A 250 7.93 2.75 0.13
N ILE A 251 7.00 2.52 1.05
CA ILE A 251 6.44 3.56 1.92
C ILE A 251 6.84 3.22 3.34
N LYS A 252 7.89 3.87 3.84
CA LYS A 252 8.37 3.70 5.21
C LYS A 252 7.57 4.54 6.19
N SER A 253 7.09 5.69 5.75
CA SER A 253 6.21 6.55 6.53
C SER A 253 5.37 7.48 5.66
N GLY A 254 4.26 7.97 6.23
CA GLY A 254 3.37 8.93 5.56
C GLY A 254 2.46 8.27 4.52
N THR A 255 2.00 9.08 3.57
CA THR A 255 1.01 8.67 2.56
C THR A 255 1.54 8.86 1.14
N VAL A 256 1.38 7.83 0.31
CA VAL A 256 1.41 7.97 -1.16
C VAL A 256 -0.02 7.99 -1.68
N ARG A 257 -0.34 8.99 -2.50
CA ARG A 257 -1.57 9.04 -3.28
C ARG A 257 -1.28 8.80 -4.75
N PHE A 258 -2.20 8.17 -5.47
CA PHE A 258 -2.03 7.95 -6.89
C PHE A 258 -3.35 7.94 -7.66
N GLY A 259 -3.33 8.46 -8.89
CA GLY A 259 -4.52 8.68 -9.71
C GLY A 259 -4.84 7.60 -10.76
N GLN A 260 -3.89 6.72 -11.10
CA GLN A 260 -4.03 5.68 -12.13
C GLN A 260 -3.12 4.48 -11.84
N SER A 261 -3.43 3.30 -12.40
CA SER A 261 -2.73 2.04 -12.11
C SER A 261 -1.22 2.12 -12.38
N THR A 262 -0.82 2.79 -13.46
CA THR A 262 0.59 2.97 -13.83
C THR A 262 1.35 3.90 -12.89
N SER A 263 0.69 4.70 -12.06
CA SER A 263 1.37 5.71 -11.23
C SER A 263 2.25 5.10 -10.13
N VAL A 264 2.03 3.84 -9.76
CA VAL A 264 2.83 3.13 -8.75
C VAL A 264 3.93 2.25 -9.35
N GLY A 265 4.18 2.37 -10.66
CA GLY A 265 5.21 1.58 -11.37
C GLY A 265 4.82 0.10 -11.48
N THR A 266 5.80 -0.75 -11.81
CA THR A 266 5.56 -2.20 -12.06
C THR A 266 6.20 -3.12 -11.03
N GLY A 267 7.11 -2.60 -10.20
CA GLY A 267 7.77 -3.37 -9.15
C GLY A 267 6.89 -3.62 -7.91
N THR A 268 7.41 -4.39 -6.97
CA THR A 268 6.73 -4.66 -5.68
C THR A 268 6.46 -3.36 -4.92
N ILE A 269 5.30 -3.30 -4.26
CA ILE A 269 4.95 -2.25 -3.31
C ILE A 269 5.22 -2.75 -1.90
N THR A 270 5.95 -2.00 -1.09
CA THR A 270 6.23 -2.30 0.32
C THR A 270 5.59 -1.25 1.21
N LEU A 271 4.72 -1.66 2.13
CA LEU A 271 4.10 -0.82 3.15
C LEU A 271 4.76 -1.06 4.51
N GLY A 272 5.30 -0.01 5.11
CA GLY A 272 5.92 -0.01 6.43
C GLY A 272 7.45 -0.09 6.38
N ASP A 273 8.05 -0.09 7.58
CA ASP A 273 9.48 -0.30 7.78
C ASP A 273 9.72 -1.27 8.96
N SER A 274 10.30 -2.44 8.68
CA SER A 274 10.63 -3.43 9.72
C SER A 274 11.70 -2.96 10.69
N ALA A 275 12.51 -1.96 10.30
CA ALA A 275 13.56 -1.41 11.15
C ALA A 275 13.04 -0.35 12.14
N LYS A 276 11.81 0.15 11.95
CA LYS A 276 11.24 1.26 12.73
C LYS A 276 9.82 0.93 13.19
N ALA A 277 9.67 0.72 14.49
CA ALA A 277 8.39 0.36 15.08
C ALA A 277 7.42 1.54 15.14
N GLY A 278 6.12 1.26 14.94
CA GLY A 278 5.03 2.19 15.22
C GLY A 278 4.88 3.35 14.24
N ILE A 279 5.47 3.27 13.06
CA ILE A 279 5.38 4.32 12.04
C ILE A 279 4.40 3.93 10.95
N ASP A 280 3.33 4.72 10.80
CA ASP A 280 2.27 4.45 9.84
C ASP A 280 2.74 4.63 8.40
N ALA A 281 2.34 3.71 7.54
CA ALA A 281 2.61 3.74 6.11
C ALA A 281 1.33 3.52 5.32
N THR A 282 1.07 4.40 4.36
CA THR A 282 -0.24 4.44 3.71
C THR A 282 -0.10 4.57 2.20
N LEU A 283 -0.79 3.71 1.45
CA LEU A 283 -1.01 3.85 0.03
C LEU A 283 -2.50 4.09 -0.24
N TYR A 284 -2.84 5.21 -0.88
CA TYR A 284 -4.21 5.59 -1.23
C TYR A 284 -4.40 5.79 -2.73
N ALA A 285 -5.37 5.09 -3.32
CA ALA A 285 -5.93 5.49 -4.60
C ALA A 285 -6.73 6.81 -4.42
N ASN A 286 -6.36 7.84 -5.19
CA ASN A 286 -6.95 9.17 -5.19
C ASN A 286 -6.78 9.82 -6.57
N GLY A 287 -7.88 10.18 -7.21
CA GLY A 287 -7.83 11.00 -8.43
C GLY A 287 -9.07 11.88 -8.54
N THR A 288 -9.09 12.74 -9.55
CA THR A 288 -10.22 13.63 -9.84
C THR A 288 -11.02 13.12 -11.04
N GLY A 289 -12.33 12.88 -10.88
CA GLY A 289 -13.29 13.01 -11.99
C GLY A 289 -13.58 11.84 -12.95
N SER A 290 -13.29 10.57 -12.64
CA SER A 290 -13.75 9.41 -13.44
C SER A 290 -14.37 8.32 -12.54
N THR A 291 -15.07 7.34 -13.12
CA THR A 291 -15.90 6.36 -12.38
C THR A 291 -15.25 4.98 -12.22
N ALA A 292 -14.05 4.75 -12.75
CA ALA A 292 -13.29 3.52 -12.52
C ALA A 292 -11.79 3.71 -12.82
N PHE A 293 -10.93 3.11 -12.00
CA PHE A 293 -9.63 2.67 -12.50
C PHE A 293 -9.93 1.49 -13.43
N ALA A 294 -9.75 1.65 -14.74
CA ALA A 294 -10.08 0.59 -15.70
C ALA A 294 -9.13 -0.62 -15.57
N ASP A 295 -7.87 -0.37 -15.23
CA ASP A 295 -6.85 -1.40 -15.12
C ASP A 295 -6.59 -1.81 -13.67
N ALA A 296 -6.43 -3.12 -13.46
CA ALA A 296 -6.03 -3.66 -12.17
C ALA A 296 -4.59 -3.28 -11.82
N ILE A 297 -4.35 -3.06 -10.53
CA ILE A 297 -3.02 -2.83 -9.97
C ILE A 297 -2.42 -4.22 -9.69
N THR A 298 -1.52 -4.64 -10.56
CA THR A 298 -0.96 -6.01 -10.58
C THR A 298 0.27 -6.18 -9.68
N ASN A 299 0.76 -5.10 -9.07
CA ASN A 299 1.93 -5.13 -8.21
C ASN A 299 1.71 -6.07 -7.02
N ALA A 300 2.69 -6.94 -6.74
CA ALA A 300 2.73 -7.63 -5.46
C ALA A 300 2.90 -6.61 -4.34
N ILE A 301 2.26 -6.87 -3.19
CA ILE A 301 2.30 -6.00 -2.02
C ILE A 301 2.92 -6.75 -0.85
N GLN A 302 3.95 -6.17 -0.24
CA GLN A 302 4.54 -6.65 1.01
C GLN A 302 4.18 -5.68 2.13
N VAL A 303 3.78 -6.21 3.27
CA VAL A 303 3.46 -5.42 4.47
C VAL A 303 4.46 -5.79 5.55
N VAL A 304 5.14 -4.80 6.11
CA VAL A 304 6.22 -4.96 7.11
C VAL A 304 6.06 -3.95 8.25
N GLY A 305 6.82 -4.13 9.32
CA GLY A 305 6.82 -3.20 10.46
C GLY A 305 5.56 -3.27 11.32
N THR A 306 5.49 -2.39 12.33
CA THR A 306 4.43 -2.43 13.36
C THR A 306 3.54 -1.20 13.40
N GLY A 307 3.73 -0.25 12.47
CA GLY A 307 2.79 0.86 12.31
C GLY A 307 1.48 0.43 11.67
N THR A 308 0.55 1.37 11.58
CA THR A 308 -0.72 1.16 10.86
C THR A 308 -0.45 1.18 9.36
N ASN A 309 -0.22 0.00 8.79
CA ASN A 309 -0.07 -0.14 7.34
C ASN A 309 -1.43 -0.11 6.69
N THR A 310 -1.66 0.84 5.78
CA THR A 310 -2.97 1.04 5.15
C THR A 310 -2.87 0.94 3.63
N LEU A 311 -3.70 0.07 3.07
CA LEU A 311 -4.02 0.06 1.64
C LEU A 311 -5.44 0.57 1.47
N GLY A 312 -5.60 1.73 0.85
CA GLY A 312 -6.88 2.42 0.87
C GLY A 312 -7.32 3.05 -0.43
N VAL A 313 -8.59 3.43 -0.44
CA VAL A 313 -9.22 4.22 -1.49
C VAL A 313 -9.96 5.40 -0.88
N SER A 314 -9.77 6.59 -1.48
CA SER A 314 -10.46 7.83 -1.11
C SER A 314 -11.25 8.43 -2.26
N SER A 315 -11.09 7.89 -3.47
CA SER A 315 -11.88 8.19 -4.67
C SER A 315 -11.79 6.97 -5.60
N TYR A 316 -12.82 6.70 -6.42
CA TYR A 316 -12.92 5.54 -7.32
C TYR A 316 -13.12 4.17 -6.66
N SER A 317 -13.09 3.15 -7.51
CA SER A 317 -13.14 1.74 -7.13
C SER A 317 -11.97 0.97 -7.77
N PRO A 318 -10.76 0.97 -7.16
CA PRO A 318 -9.61 0.25 -7.69
C PRO A 318 -9.71 -1.26 -7.44
N THR A 319 -9.04 -2.03 -8.29
CA THR A 319 -8.81 -3.46 -8.08
C THR A 319 -7.32 -3.72 -7.90
N PHE A 320 -6.93 -4.30 -6.76
CA PHE A 320 -5.58 -4.83 -6.54
C PHE A 320 -5.58 -6.34 -6.82
N SER A 321 -4.79 -6.76 -7.80
CA SER A 321 -4.74 -8.16 -8.27
C SER A 321 -3.41 -8.86 -8.01
N GLY A 322 -2.36 -8.12 -7.66
CA GLY A 322 -1.15 -8.72 -7.14
C GLY A 322 -1.36 -9.33 -5.75
N ALA A 323 -0.59 -10.38 -5.44
CA ALA A 323 -0.64 -11.04 -4.14
C ALA A 323 -0.20 -10.10 -3.01
N ILE A 324 -0.87 -10.22 -1.86
CA ILE A 324 -0.53 -9.47 -0.64
C ILE A 324 0.12 -10.43 0.36
N THR A 325 1.31 -10.09 0.85
CA THR A 325 2.04 -10.87 1.86
C THR A 325 2.30 -10.04 3.11
N LEU A 326 1.83 -10.53 4.25
CA LEU A 326 2.05 -9.96 5.57
C LEU A 326 3.34 -10.55 6.18
N ASN A 327 4.33 -9.72 6.46
CA ASN A 327 5.62 -10.16 7.00
C ASN A 327 5.73 -9.79 8.49
N ASN A 328 4.96 -10.49 9.33
CA ASN A 328 4.79 -10.19 10.75
C ASN A 328 4.27 -8.76 10.99
N ALA A 329 3.31 -8.35 10.17
CA ALA A 329 2.78 -6.99 10.14
C ALA A 329 1.29 -7.01 9.78
N SER A 330 0.49 -6.20 10.47
CA SER A 330 -0.94 -6.10 10.20
C SER A 330 -1.23 -5.13 9.06
N LEU A 331 -2.32 -5.36 8.34
CA LEU A 331 -2.78 -4.54 7.21
C LEU A 331 -4.21 -4.04 7.46
N THR A 332 -4.43 -2.76 7.23
CA THR A 332 -5.74 -2.14 7.14
C THR A 332 -6.11 -1.93 5.67
N LEU A 333 -7.18 -2.58 5.21
CA LEU A 333 -7.86 -2.28 3.96
C LEU A 333 -8.90 -1.19 4.22
N ALA A 334 -8.80 -0.04 3.55
CA ALA A 334 -9.62 1.12 3.85
C ALA A 334 -10.43 1.63 2.64
N SER A 335 -11.73 1.88 2.82
CA SER A 335 -12.58 2.55 1.83
C SER A 335 -13.26 3.76 2.48
N GLN A 336 -12.82 4.97 2.12
CA GLN A 336 -13.13 6.20 2.88
C GLN A 336 -13.54 7.40 2.00
N ASN A 337 -14.17 7.17 0.85
CA ASN A 337 -14.59 8.27 -0.03
C ASN A 337 -15.91 8.92 0.43
N ASN A 338 -15.93 10.25 0.50
CA ASN A 338 -17.13 11.07 0.68
C ASN A 338 -18.20 10.83 -0.41
N ASN A 339 -17.78 10.47 -1.62
CA ASN A 339 -18.64 10.17 -2.77
C ASN A 339 -18.87 8.66 -2.98
N GLY A 340 -18.43 7.81 -2.05
CA GLY A 340 -18.52 6.35 -2.15
C GLY A 340 -17.36 5.74 -2.93
N SER A 341 -16.90 4.57 -2.50
CA SER A 341 -15.78 3.86 -3.11
C SER A 341 -15.89 2.36 -2.89
N THR A 342 -15.46 1.56 -3.86
CA THR A 342 -15.29 0.12 -3.70
C THR A 342 -13.82 -0.28 -3.83
N LEU A 343 -13.17 -0.63 -2.73
CA LEU A 343 -11.85 -1.26 -2.79
C LEU A 343 -12.02 -2.75 -3.11
N THR A 344 -11.45 -3.21 -4.21
CA THR A 344 -11.50 -4.63 -4.60
C THR A 344 -10.13 -5.28 -4.48
N ILE A 345 -10.03 -6.42 -3.80
CA ILE A 345 -8.83 -7.25 -3.70
C ILE A 345 -9.10 -8.58 -4.40
N THR A 346 -8.18 -9.00 -5.28
CA THR A 346 -8.28 -10.26 -6.06
C THR A 346 -7.06 -11.18 -5.96
N GLY A 347 -5.90 -10.65 -5.55
CA GLY A 347 -4.62 -11.38 -5.52
C GLY A 347 -4.41 -12.31 -4.32
N GLY A 348 -5.35 -12.36 -3.37
CA GLY A 348 -5.23 -13.15 -2.14
C GLY A 348 -4.31 -12.50 -1.10
N ILE A 349 -4.40 -12.98 0.14
CA ILE A 349 -3.64 -12.46 1.29
C ILE A 349 -3.02 -13.64 2.03
N THR A 350 -1.71 -13.60 2.28
CA THR A 350 -0.94 -14.65 2.98
C THR A 350 0.05 -14.04 3.97
N GLY A 351 0.79 -14.89 4.69
CA GLY A 351 1.80 -14.45 5.67
C GLY A 351 1.24 -14.34 7.08
N THR A 352 1.87 -13.53 7.94
CA THR A 352 1.53 -13.38 9.37
C THR A 352 1.23 -11.93 9.71
N GLY A 353 0.12 -11.69 10.40
CA GLY A 353 -0.38 -10.38 10.81
C GLY A 353 -1.90 -10.32 10.69
N ASP A 354 -2.54 -9.37 11.37
CA ASP A 354 -4.01 -9.23 11.27
C ASP A 354 -4.40 -8.47 10.00
N VAL A 355 -5.57 -8.77 9.46
CA VAL A 355 -6.19 -7.98 8.39
C VAL A 355 -7.41 -7.27 8.97
N THR A 356 -7.43 -5.94 8.88
CA THR A 356 -8.58 -5.13 9.26
C THR A 356 -9.23 -4.56 8.01
N THR A 357 -10.54 -4.74 7.83
CA THR A 357 -11.32 -3.97 6.86
C THR A 357 -11.97 -2.80 7.56
N PHE A 358 -11.75 -1.59 7.05
CA PHE A 358 -12.28 -0.34 7.56
C PHE A 358 -13.04 0.38 6.45
N VAL A 359 -14.36 0.48 6.59
CA VAL A 359 -15.20 1.20 5.62
C VAL A 359 -15.82 2.41 6.30
N SER A 360 -15.67 3.60 5.72
CA SER A 360 -16.39 4.79 6.15
C SER A 360 -17.52 5.08 5.18
N GLY A 361 -18.68 5.42 5.71
CA GLY A 361 -19.83 5.73 4.90
C GLY A 361 -19.70 7.10 4.23
N PRO A 362 -20.23 7.27 3.01
CA PRO A 362 -20.05 8.48 2.24
C PRO A 362 -20.93 9.62 2.78
N THR A 363 -20.50 10.86 2.56
CA THR A 363 -21.29 12.05 2.90
C THR A 363 -22.36 12.35 1.85
N ALA A 364 -22.25 11.81 0.63
CA ALA A 364 -23.29 11.89 -0.39
C ALA A 364 -24.36 10.81 -0.20
N ALA A 365 -25.64 11.20 -0.15
CA ALA A 365 -26.76 10.31 0.19
C ALA A 365 -26.98 9.12 -0.77
N ALA A 366 -26.66 9.29 -2.07
CA ALA A 366 -26.81 8.23 -3.08
C ALA A 366 -25.54 7.37 -3.26
N ALA A 367 -24.47 7.68 -2.53
CA ALA A 367 -23.19 7.00 -2.67
C ALA A 367 -23.12 5.74 -1.81
N THR A 368 -22.28 4.79 -2.23
CA THR A 368 -22.01 3.54 -1.50
C THR A 368 -20.52 3.35 -1.26
N SER A 369 -20.14 3.03 -0.02
CA SER A 369 -18.78 2.58 0.32
C SER A 369 -18.77 1.11 0.68
N ARG A 370 -17.78 0.37 0.15
CA ARG A 370 -17.61 -1.07 0.36
C ARG A 370 -16.15 -1.50 0.22
N ILE A 371 -15.82 -2.64 0.84
CA ILE A 371 -14.64 -3.46 0.50
C ILE A 371 -15.11 -4.80 -0.06
N VAL A 372 -14.52 -5.25 -1.16
CA VAL A 372 -14.78 -6.56 -1.77
C VAL A 372 -13.48 -7.34 -1.83
N ILE A 373 -13.48 -8.55 -1.27
CA ILE A 373 -12.37 -9.49 -1.40
C ILE A 373 -12.88 -10.71 -2.18
N SER A 374 -12.23 -11.00 -3.30
CA SER A 374 -12.64 -12.04 -4.23
C SER A 374 -11.41 -12.70 -4.88
N GLY A 375 -11.60 -13.66 -5.78
CA GLY A 375 -10.47 -14.33 -6.43
C GLY A 375 -9.72 -15.26 -5.48
N ALA A 376 -8.42 -15.04 -5.31
CA ALA A 376 -7.57 -15.91 -4.50
C ALA A 376 -7.88 -15.81 -2.99
N ALA A 377 -7.53 -16.88 -2.25
CA ALA A 377 -7.89 -17.04 -0.85
C ALA A 377 -7.26 -15.97 0.08
N VAL A 378 -7.98 -15.68 1.17
CA VAL A 378 -7.45 -14.97 2.35
C VAL A 378 -6.98 -16.05 3.33
N ASN A 379 -5.68 -16.28 3.44
CA ASN A 379 -5.11 -17.37 4.22
C ASN A 379 -3.85 -16.94 4.98
N HIS A 380 -3.93 -15.79 5.65
CA HIS A 380 -2.90 -15.30 6.56
C HIS A 380 -3.06 -15.91 7.96
N THR A 381 -1.97 -15.96 8.72
CA THR A 381 -1.95 -16.27 10.15
C THR A 381 -2.24 -14.99 10.92
N GLY A 382 -3.45 -14.88 11.45
CA GLY A 382 -3.93 -13.71 12.18
C GLY A 382 -5.44 -13.61 12.12
N ALA A 383 -6.00 -12.64 12.83
CA ALA A 383 -7.43 -12.38 12.82
C ALA A 383 -7.83 -11.61 11.54
N LEU A 384 -9.08 -11.77 11.14
CA LEU A 384 -9.75 -10.88 10.20
C LEU A 384 -10.78 -10.04 10.97
N ILE A 385 -10.62 -8.73 10.93
CA ILE A 385 -11.38 -7.79 11.75
C ILE A 385 -12.16 -6.84 10.84
N ILE A 386 -13.47 -6.76 11.05
CA ILE A 386 -14.39 -5.92 10.28
C ILE A 386 -14.89 -4.81 11.18
N THR A 387 -14.58 -3.58 10.79
CA THR A 387 -14.98 -2.36 11.48
C THR A 387 -15.38 -1.28 10.47
N SER A 388 -15.90 -0.16 10.96
CA SER A 388 -16.25 0.97 10.11
C SER A 388 -15.89 2.29 10.79
N GLY A 389 -15.78 3.32 9.96
CA GLY A 389 -15.89 4.70 10.44
C GLY A 389 -17.36 5.07 10.65
N THR A 390 -17.65 6.36 10.51
CA THR A 390 -19.01 6.90 10.59
C THR A 390 -19.85 6.44 9.39
N LYS A 391 -21.15 6.17 9.61
CA LYS A 391 -22.09 5.78 8.54
C LYS A 391 -22.28 6.83 7.44
N GLY A 392 -22.06 8.11 7.74
CA GLY A 392 -22.33 9.20 6.79
C GLY A 392 -23.82 9.28 6.38
N ALA A 393 -24.09 10.04 5.31
CA ALA A 393 -25.45 10.23 4.79
C ALA A 393 -25.84 9.15 3.75
N GLY A 394 -24.88 8.52 3.10
CA GLY A 394 -25.14 7.46 2.12
C GLY A 394 -25.15 6.05 2.70
N THR A 395 -24.86 5.07 1.84
CA THR A 395 -24.89 3.64 2.18
C THR A 395 -23.50 3.15 2.57
N LEU A 396 -23.39 2.64 3.79
CA LEU A 396 -22.25 1.86 4.25
C LEU A 396 -22.55 0.37 4.01
N ALA A 397 -22.07 -0.17 2.88
CA ALA A 397 -22.33 -1.57 2.51
C ALA A 397 -21.32 -2.56 3.15
N GLY A 398 -20.38 -2.05 3.95
CA GLY A 398 -19.43 -2.85 4.72
C GLY A 398 -18.50 -3.69 3.85
N THR A 399 -18.30 -4.94 4.24
CA THR A 399 -17.31 -5.87 3.66
C THR A 399 -17.99 -7.10 3.07
N VAL A 400 -17.65 -7.43 1.82
CA VAL A 400 -18.10 -8.65 1.14
C VAL A 400 -16.89 -9.52 0.80
N ILE A 401 -16.90 -10.77 1.25
CA ILE A 401 -15.81 -11.72 1.04
C ILE A 401 -16.33 -12.91 0.24
N ASN A 402 -16.05 -12.88 -1.06
CA ASN A 402 -16.34 -13.97 -2.00
C ASN A 402 -15.20 -14.99 -2.07
N ALA A 403 -13.98 -14.58 -1.70
CA ALA A 403 -12.84 -15.49 -1.61
C ALA A 403 -13.02 -16.49 -0.45
N VAL A 404 -12.33 -17.63 -0.54
CA VAL A 404 -12.22 -18.56 0.60
C VAL A 404 -11.37 -17.90 1.69
N ILE A 405 -11.88 -17.87 2.92
CA ILE A 405 -11.07 -17.62 4.12
C ILE A 405 -10.48 -18.96 4.56
N GLY A 406 -9.16 -19.07 4.49
CA GLY A 406 -8.40 -20.30 4.70
C GLY A 406 -8.13 -20.64 6.16
N SER A 407 -7.64 -21.86 6.38
CA SER A 407 -7.45 -22.46 7.71
C SER A 407 -6.44 -21.75 8.62
N ASN A 408 -5.54 -20.93 8.07
CA ASN A 408 -4.55 -20.20 8.88
C ASN A 408 -5.16 -19.00 9.62
N VAL A 409 -6.32 -18.51 9.16
CA VAL A 409 -7.00 -17.38 9.79
C VAL A 409 -7.51 -17.81 11.16
N THR A 410 -7.17 -17.05 12.21
CA THR A 410 -7.41 -17.44 13.60
C THR A 410 -8.82 -17.12 14.08
N GLY A 411 -9.56 -16.31 13.33
CA GLY A 411 -10.95 -15.94 13.60
C GLY A 411 -11.38 -14.76 12.75
N VAL A 412 -12.70 -14.57 12.70
CA VAL A 412 -13.34 -13.44 12.01
C VAL A 412 -14.15 -12.68 13.04
N SER A 413 -14.01 -11.35 13.11
CA SER A 413 -14.82 -10.53 14.02
C SER A 413 -15.43 -9.33 13.30
N GLN A 414 -16.69 -9.02 13.61
CA GLN A 414 -17.35 -7.78 13.23
C GLN A 414 -17.78 -7.02 14.48
N THR A 415 -17.29 -5.79 14.60
CA THR A 415 -17.42 -4.99 15.83
C THR A 415 -18.20 -3.70 15.67
N SER A 416 -18.53 -3.30 14.43
CA SER A 416 -19.22 -2.03 14.17
C SER A 416 -20.73 -2.19 13.92
N ALA A 417 -21.53 -1.37 14.59
CA ALA A 417 -22.99 -1.33 14.47
C ALA A 417 -23.49 -0.84 13.10
N ASP A 418 -22.70 -0.02 12.42
CA ASP A 418 -23.09 0.56 11.12
C ASP A 418 -22.60 -0.27 9.93
N SER A 419 -21.78 -1.29 10.17
CA SER A 419 -21.20 -2.13 9.12
C SER A 419 -22.01 -3.39 8.85
N SER A 420 -21.73 -4.01 7.70
CA SER A 420 -22.24 -5.33 7.34
C SER A 420 -21.10 -6.23 6.87
N LEU A 421 -21.16 -7.51 7.22
CA LEU A 421 -20.26 -8.54 6.74
C LEU A 421 -21.05 -9.57 5.96
N THR A 422 -20.67 -9.79 4.71
CA THR A 422 -21.14 -10.92 3.90
C THR A 422 -20.00 -11.90 3.65
N LEU A 423 -20.17 -13.15 4.06
CA LEU A 423 -19.29 -14.27 3.74
C LEU A 423 -19.95 -15.14 2.68
N ALA A 424 -19.32 -15.26 1.51
CA ALA A 424 -19.84 -16.02 0.38
C ALA A 424 -18.88 -17.10 -0.14
N GLY A 425 -17.65 -17.14 0.36
CA GLY A 425 -16.70 -18.22 0.10
C GLY A 425 -16.97 -19.47 0.93
N ALA A 426 -16.46 -20.61 0.47
CA ALA A 426 -16.44 -21.87 1.23
C ALA A 426 -15.32 -21.82 2.29
N ASN A 427 -15.58 -21.14 3.41
CA ASN A 427 -14.54 -20.83 4.40
C ASN A 427 -14.12 -22.07 5.19
N THR A 428 -12.81 -22.18 5.46
CA THR A 428 -12.18 -23.35 6.11
C THR A 428 -11.45 -23.04 7.42
N TYR A 429 -11.48 -21.79 7.88
CA TYR A 429 -10.96 -21.43 9.20
C TYR A 429 -11.74 -22.12 10.32
N THR A 430 -11.03 -22.47 11.39
CA THR A 430 -11.60 -23.12 12.58
C THR A 430 -11.48 -22.25 13.83
N GLY A 431 -11.35 -20.95 13.64
CA GLY A 431 -11.51 -19.94 14.68
C GLY A 431 -12.97 -19.51 14.83
N ASN A 432 -13.28 -18.74 15.86
CA ASN A 432 -14.63 -18.20 16.04
C ASN A 432 -14.98 -17.18 14.96
N THR A 433 -16.27 -17.13 14.61
CA THR A 433 -16.87 -15.98 13.93
C THR A 433 -17.63 -15.18 14.96
N VAL A 434 -17.17 -13.98 15.29
CA VAL A 434 -17.74 -13.15 16.37
C VAL A 434 -18.41 -11.91 15.78
N ILE A 435 -19.74 -11.85 15.85
CA ILE A 435 -20.53 -10.71 15.40
C ILE A 435 -21.07 -9.98 16.63
N SER A 436 -20.31 -8.98 17.07
CA SER A 436 -20.65 -8.17 18.24
C SER A 436 -21.57 -7.00 17.92
N ALA A 437 -21.57 -6.54 16.67
CA ALA A 437 -22.45 -5.49 16.19
C ALA A 437 -22.64 -5.57 14.66
N GLY A 438 -23.60 -4.80 14.14
CA GLY A 438 -23.87 -4.69 12.71
C GLY A 438 -24.59 -5.88 12.11
N ASN A 439 -24.67 -5.91 10.78
CA ASN A 439 -25.39 -6.97 10.05
C ASN A 439 -24.43 -8.09 9.64
N PHE A 440 -24.88 -9.33 9.68
CA PHE A 440 -24.12 -10.47 9.20
C PHE A 440 -24.92 -11.29 8.20
N THR A 441 -24.25 -11.74 7.15
CA THR A 441 -24.82 -12.65 6.16
C THR A 441 -23.81 -13.75 5.82
N LEU A 442 -24.16 -14.99 6.10
CA LEU A 442 -23.57 -16.13 5.40
C LEU A 442 -24.42 -16.37 4.15
N ALA A 443 -23.86 -16.06 2.98
CA ALA A 443 -24.58 -16.16 1.71
C ALA A 443 -24.85 -17.62 1.33
N SER A 444 -25.75 -17.86 0.38
CA SER A 444 -26.13 -19.19 -0.12
C SER A 444 -24.97 -20.02 -0.68
N THR A 445 -23.92 -19.36 -1.19
CA THR A 445 -22.68 -20.01 -1.64
C THR A 445 -21.63 -20.17 -0.55
N GLY A 446 -21.85 -19.53 0.61
CA GLY A 446 -20.93 -19.49 1.71
C GLY A 446 -20.94 -20.77 2.53
N ALA A 447 -19.82 -21.09 3.17
CA ALA A 447 -19.76 -22.13 4.17
C ALA A 447 -18.93 -21.71 5.38
N LEU A 448 -19.21 -22.31 6.54
CA LEU A 448 -18.41 -22.24 7.76
C LEU A 448 -18.04 -23.64 8.23
N VAL A 449 -16.83 -23.82 8.78
CA VAL A 449 -16.39 -25.07 9.40
C VAL A 449 -16.48 -24.96 10.91
N PHE A 450 -17.14 -25.93 11.54
CA PHE A 450 -17.18 -26.11 12.99
C PHE A 450 -16.38 -27.35 13.36
N ASP A 451 -15.18 -27.16 13.86
CA ASP A 451 -14.31 -28.21 14.38
C ASP A 451 -14.64 -28.42 15.86
N VAL A 452 -15.39 -29.48 16.15
CA VAL A 452 -15.92 -29.76 17.50
C VAL A 452 -14.79 -29.93 18.51
N ALA A 453 -13.63 -30.45 18.09
CA ALA A 453 -12.47 -30.59 18.96
C ALA A 453 -11.85 -29.24 19.36
N LYS A 454 -12.01 -28.22 18.51
CA LYS A 454 -11.55 -26.85 18.79
C LYS A 454 -12.62 -25.98 19.46
N GLY A 455 -13.88 -26.42 19.45
CA GLY A 455 -14.99 -25.72 20.07
C GLY A 455 -15.29 -24.36 19.44
N ASN A 456 -14.97 -24.17 18.17
CA ASN A 456 -15.21 -22.89 17.50
C ASN A 456 -16.70 -22.70 17.18
N GLN A 457 -17.14 -21.44 17.24
CA GLN A 457 -18.57 -21.07 17.16
C GLN A 457 -18.81 -19.87 16.26
N LEU A 458 -20.06 -19.71 15.83
CA LEU A 458 -20.64 -18.45 15.37
C LEU A 458 -21.28 -17.76 16.59
N GLN A 459 -20.60 -16.74 17.11
CA GLN A 459 -21.01 -16.00 18.30
C GLN A 459 -21.72 -14.72 17.89
N LEU A 460 -23.00 -14.59 18.25
CA LEU A 460 -23.88 -13.51 17.85
C LEU A 460 -24.36 -12.75 19.09
N SER A 461 -23.85 -11.52 19.25
CA SER A 461 -24.34 -10.56 20.26
C SER A 461 -24.83 -9.25 19.64
N THR A 462 -24.94 -9.20 18.30
CA THR A 462 -25.45 -8.04 17.57
C THR A 462 -26.97 -7.88 17.71
N THR A 463 -27.43 -6.62 17.59
CA THR A 463 -28.84 -6.25 17.39
C THR A 463 -29.18 -6.04 15.91
N GLY A 464 -28.21 -6.17 15.02
CA GLY A 464 -28.41 -6.08 13.56
C GLY A 464 -29.12 -7.31 12.98
N THR A 465 -29.33 -7.28 11.67
CA THR A 465 -29.91 -8.40 10.93
C THR A 465 -28.86 -9.49 10.74
N VAL A 466 -29.22 -10.73 11.07
CA VAL A 466 -28.40 -11.92 10.86
C VAL A 466 -29.11 -12.87 9.92
N VAL A 467 -28.49 -13.15 8.78
CA VAL A 467 -28.97 -14.12 7.79
C VAL A 467 -27.95 -15.23 7.62
N VAL A 468 -28.40 -16.48 7.70
CA VAL A 468 -27.59 -17.67 7.46
C VAL A 468 -28.27 -18.50 6.37
N ASP A 469 -27.78 -18.40 5.15
CA ASP A 469 -28.34 -19.12 3.99
C ASP A 469 -27.36 -20.14 3.39
N GLY A 470 -26.13 -20.18 3.92
CA GLY A 470 -25.06 -21.08 3.47
C GLY A 470 -25.00 -22.42 4.22
N ILE A 471 -23.83 -23.06 4.16
CA ILE A 471 -23.60 -24.41 4.70
C ILE A 471 -22.81 -24.36 6.00
N PHE A 472 -23.25 -25.10 7.01
CA PHE A 472 -22.45 -25.42 8.19
C PHE A 472 -21.81 -26.80 8.03
N ASN A 473 -20.47 -26.84 7.93
CA ASN A 473 -19.70 -28.08 7.86
C ASN A 473 -19.15 -28.41 9.25
N VAL A 474 -19.76 -29.40 9.91
CA VAL A 474 -19.37 -29.82 11.25
C VAL A 474 -18.41 -31.00 11.16
N ASN A 475 -17.23 -30.83 11.74
CA ASN A 475 -16.20 -31.84 11.81
C ASN A 475 -16.06 -32.36 13.24
N PHE A 476 -16.38 -33.64 13.42
CA PHE A 476 -16.17 -34.36 14.68
C PHE A 476 -14.79 -35.03 14.76
N GLY A 477 -14.04 -35.11 13.66
CA GLY A 477 -12.77 -35.85 13.61
C GLY A 477 -12.97 -37.30 14.08
N SER A 478 -12.15 -37.75 15.04
CA SER A 478 -12.29 -39.05 15.70
C SER A 478 -13.29 -39.06 16.88
N LEU A 479 -13.95 -37.93 17.17
CA LEU A 479 -14.89 -37.74 18.28
C LEU A 479 -16.34 -37.98 17.84
N LEU A 480 -16.58 -39.02 17.03
CA LEU A 480 -17.96 -39.43 16.74
C LEU A 480 -18.67 -39.77 18.06
N PRO A 481 -19.84 -39.20 18.34
CA PRO A 481 -20.51 -39.46 19.60
C PRO A 481 -20.96 -40.92 19.69
N THR A 482 -20.63 -41.58 20.80
CA THR A 482 -21.07 -42.95 21.11
C THR A 482 -22.31 -42.97 22.02
N GLY A 483 -22.80 -41.81 22.41
CA GLY A 483 -23.94 -41.59 23.29
C GLY A 483 -24.49 -40.19 23.09
N ASP A 484 -25.52 -39.85 23.84
CA ASP A 484 -26.18 -38.55 23.72
C ASP A 484 -25.19 -37.42 23.94
N THR A 485 -25.14 -36.48 23.00
CA THR A 485 -24.25 -35.34 23.07
C THR A 485 -24.89 -34.10 22.49
N SER A 486 -24.34 -32.95 22.84
CA SER A 486 -24.78 -31.69 22.28
C SER A 486 -23.65 -30.68 22.23
N VAL A 487 -23.62 -29.91 21.14
CA VAL A 487 -22.61 -28.89 20.88
C VAL A 487 -23.27 -27.61 20.36
N THR A 488 -22.92 -26.46 20.95
CA THR A 488 -23.40 -25.16 20.47
C THR A 488 -22.57 -24.74 19.27
N LEU A 489 -23.19 -24.67 18.09
CA LEU A 489 -22.55 -24.15 16.88
C LEU A 489 -22.77 -22.65 16.75
N VAL A 490 -23.98 -22.19 17.08
CA VAL A 490 -24.36 -20.78 17.06
C VAL A 490 -24.74 -20.36 18.47
N SER A 491 -24.04 -19.38 19.04
CA SER A 491 -24.40 -18.79 20.32
C SER A 491 -25.11 -17.47 20.07
N VAL A 492 -26.36 -17.35 20.54
CA VAL A 492 -27.20 -16.17 20.31
C VAL A 492 -27.52 -15.49 21.64
N THR A 493 -27.13 -14.23 21.76
CA THR A 493 -27.45 -13.36 22.92
C THR A 493 -28.15 -12.06 22.52
N GLY A 494 -28.44 -11.89 21.23
CA GLY A 494 -29.03 -10.67 20.64
C GLY A 494 -30.18 -10.97 19.67
N SER A 495 -30.09 -10.46 18.43
CA SER A 495 -31.12 -10.61 17.39
C SER A 495 -31.41 -12.06 17.01
N ALA A 496 -32.65 -12.31 16.58
CA ALA A 496 -33.04 -13.58 15.98
C ALA A 496 -32.26 -13.85 14.68
N VAL A 497 -31.87 -15.11 14.48
CA VAL A 497 -31.19 -15.57 13.28
C VAL A 497 -32.23 -15.97 12.24
N THR A 498 -32.13 -15.42 11.03
CA THR A 498 -32.94 -15.87 9.90
C THR A 498 -32.16 -16.90 9.10
N TYR A 499 -32.66 -18.13 9.06
CA TYR A 499 -32.10 -19.17 8.19
C TYR A 499 -32.79 -19.13 6.84
N GLY A 500 -31.99 -19.06 5.77
CA GLY A 500 -32.50 -18.97 4.40
C GLY A 500 -32.87 -20.34 3.82
N SER A 501 -33.42 -20.34 2.61
CA SER A 501 -33.92 -21.54 1.94
C SER A 501 -32.83 -22.52 1.48
N THR A 502 -31.59 -22.05 1.34
CA THR A 502 -30.44 -22.91 0.96
C THR A 502 -29.59 -23.31 2.15
N PHE A 503 -29.99 -22.93 3.37
CA PHE A 503 -29.29 -23.32 4.58
C PHE A 503 -29.22 -24.84 4.71
N ALA A 504 -28.03 -25.35 5.02
CA ALA A 504 -27.80 -26.77 5.24
C ALA A 504 -26.76 -27.02 6.33
N VAL A 505 -26.88 -28.16 7.01
CA VAL A 505 -25.90 -28.67 7.96
C VAL A 505 -25.33 -29.97 7.41
N ASN A 506 -24.01 -30.07 7.40
CA ASN A 506 -23.24 -31.25 7.02
C ASN A 506 -22.44 -31.74 8.22
N ILE A 507 -22.32 -33.05 8.40
CA ILE A 507 -21.49 -33.70 9.42
C ILE A 507 -20.45 -34.59 8.70
N GLY A 508 -19.15 -34.42 8.96
CA GLY A 508 -18.10 -35.31 8.40
C GLY A 508 -18.20 -36.73 8.99
N ASN A 509 -17.84 -37.87 8.35
CA ASN A 509 -16.98 -38.19 7.20
C ASN A 509 -17.74 -38.89 6.02
N ASP A 510 -19.07 -39.00 6.08
CA ASP A 510 -19.87 -39.68 5.04
C ASP A 510 -20.35 -38.67 4.00
N SER A 511 -19.73 -38.71 2.81
CA SER A 511 -20.22 -38.05 1.62
C SER A 511 -21.55 -38.67 1.18
N GLY A 512 -22.67 -38.21 1.74
CA GLY A 512 -24.00 -38.61 1.25
C GLY A 512 -25.18 -38.27 2.15
N GLU A 513 -24.98 -38.14 3.46
CA GLU A 513 -26.09 -37.94 4.41
C GLU A 513 -26.38 -36.46 4.60
N THR A 514 -27.46 -35.98 3.96
CA THR A 514 -27.90 -34.58 4.03
C THR A 514 -28.98 -34.43 5.09
N PHE A 515 -28.86 -33.45 5.97
CA PHE A 515 -29.95 -33.10 6.89
C PHE A 515 -31.19 -32.74 6.08
N SER A 516 -32.34 -33.30 6.48
CA SER A 516 -33.63 -32.90 5.93
C SER A 516 -34.34 -31.99 6.92
N LEU A 517 -35.04 -30.97 6.41
CA LEU A 517 -35.91 -30.14 7.22
C LEU A 517 -37.09 -30.99 7.72
N THR A 518 -37.21 -31.19 9.03
CA THR A 518 -38.21 -32.10 9.61
C THR A 518 -39.34 -31.39 10.36
N ALA A 519 -39.15 -30.10 10.71
CA ALA A 519 -40.17 -29.19 11.24
C ALA A 519 -39.81 -27.74 10.91
N ALA A 520 -40.71 -26.77 11.16
CA ALA A 520 -40.47 -25.35 10.86
C ALA A 520 -39.20 -24.76 11.49
N ASN A 521 -38.70 -25.36 12.59
CA ASN A 521 -37.61 -24.83 13.41
C ASN A 521 -36.44 -25.80 13.66
N ALA A 522 -36.36 -26.94 12.95
CA ALA A 522 -35.28 -27.90 13.16
C ALA A 522 -34.91 -28.71 11.90
N TYR A 523 -33.61 -28.97 11.75
CA TYR A 523 -33.07 -29.92 10.78
C TYR A 523 -32.70 -31.21 11.51
N SER A 524 -33.00 -32.38 10.93
CA SER A 524 -32.57 -33.65 11.52
C SER A 524 -32.06 -34.66 10.49
N LEU A 525 -31.21 -35.56 10.96
CA LEU A 525 -30.68 -36.70 10.22
C LEU A 525 -30.69 -37.93 11.13
N THR A 526 -31.44 -38.96 10.77
CA THR A 526 -31.46 -40.24 11.50
C THR A 526 -30.74 -41.30 10.69
N ASN A 527 -29.78 -41.97 11.31
CA ASN A 527 -29.08 -43.11 10.73
C ASN A 527 -29.06 -44.29 11.72
N ALA A 528 -28.31 -45.35 11.38
CA ALA A 528 -28.20 -46.54 12.23
C ALA A 528 -27.57 -46.28 13.61
N LEU A 529 -26.82 -45.18 13.77
CA LEU A 529 -26.15 -44.82 15.02
C LEU A 529 -27.04 -44.01 15.95
N GLY A 530 -27.95 -43.19 15.40
CA GLY A 530 -28.80 -42.31 16.18
C GLY A 530 -29.43 -41.21 15.34
N THR A 531 -29.99 -40.21 16.02
CA THR A 531 -30.61 -39.04 15.39
C THR A 531 -29.84 -37.79 15.74
N TRP A 532 -29.37 -37.10 14.72
CA TRP A 532 -28.88 -35.74 14.82
C TRP A 532 -30.03 -34.74 14.67
N ALA A 533 -30.01 -33.67 15.47
CA ALA A 533 -30.94 -32.57 15.36
C ALA A 533 -30.24 -31.22 15.59
N PHE A 534 -30.44 -30.28 14.67
CA PHE A 534 -30.00 -28.89 14.80
C PHE A 534 -31.20 -27.99 15.09
N ASP A 535 -31.14 -27.29 16.23
CA ASP A 535 -32.16 -26.32 16.64
C ASP A 535 -31.85 -24.94 16.04
N LEU A 536 -32.77 -24.43 15.22
CA LEU A 536 -32.65 -23.11 14.61
C LEU A 536 -32.80 -21.97 15.63
N THR A 537 -33.39 -22.23 16.80
CA THR A 537 -33.61 -21.21 17.84
C THR A 537 -32.38 -21.04 18.71
N GLY A 538 -31.88 -22.14 19.28
CA GLY A 538 -30.73 -22.16 20.19
C GLY A 538 -29.37 -22.34 19.52
N GLY A 539 -29.34 -22.71 18.23
CA GLY A 539 -28.09 -22.91 17.49
C GLY A 539 -27.30 -24.16 17.91
N GLU A 540 -28.00 -25.10 18.56
CA GLU A 540 -27.43 -26.29 19.17
C GLU A 540 -27.56 -27.50 18.23
N LEU A 541 -26.48 -28.24 18.04
CA LEU A 541 -26.46 -29.53 17.34
C LEU A 541 -26.38 -30.65 18.38
N SER A 542 -27.43 -31.46 18.43
CA SER A 542 -27.55 -32.60 19.33
C SER A 542 -27.50 -33.92 18.57
N PHE A 543 -27.00 -34.96 19.23
CA PHE A 543 -27.10 -36.34 18.80
C PHE A 543 -27.74 -37.16 19.91
N VAL A 544 -28.73 -37.96 19.54
CA VAL A 544 -29.38 -38.94 20.43
C VAL A 544 -29.07 -40.33 19.88
N ALA A 545 -28.42 -41.18 20.67
CA ALA A 545 -28.01 -42.51 20.22
C ALA A 545 -29.23 -43.41 19.97
N ALA A 546 -29.14 -44.29 18.98
CA ALA A 546 -30.17 -45.29 18.72
C ALA A 546 -30.30 -46.23 19.94
N ALA A 547 -31.53 -46.44 20.41
CA ALA A 547 -31.78 -47.34 21.53
C ALA A 547 -31.28 -48.75 21.21
N VAL A 548 -30.31 -49.26 21.98
CA VAL A 548 -29.90 -50.67 21.89
C VAL A 548 -31.04 -51.50 22.50
N PRO A 549 -31.68 -52.43 21.75
CA PRO A 549 -32.72 -53.28 22.32
C PRO A 549 -32.15 -54.03 23.52
N GLU A 550 -32.80 -53.93 24.69
CA GLU A 550 -32.33 -54.63 25.88
C GLU A 550 -32.19 -56.15 25.61
N PRO A 551 -31.15 -56.82 26.15
CA PRO A 551 -30.93 -58.26 25.96
C PRO A 551 -32.11 -59.15 26.37
N ALA A 552 -33.06 -58.62 27.15
CA ALA A 552 -34.24 -59.35 27.62
C ALA A 552 -35.10 -59.89 26.45
N ALA A 553 -35.15 -59.21 25.30
CA ALA A 553 -35.90 -59.69 24.14
C ALA A 553 -35.23 -60.90 23.45
N PHE A 554 -33.89 -60.95 23.42
CA PHE A 554 -33.15 -62.09 22.86
C PHE A 554 -33.07 -63.27 23.82
N GLY A 555 -32.99 -63.00 25.14
CA GLY A 555 -33.01 -64.02 26.19
C GLY A 555 -34.33 -64.78 26.24
N LEU A 556 -35.46 -64.12 25.95
CA LEU A 556 -36.78 -64.77 25.90
C LEU A 556 -36.89 -65.75 24.72
N ILE A 557 -36.39 -65.38 23.54
CA ILE A 557 -36.48 -66.23 22.32
C ILE A 557 -35.59 -67.48 22.46
N LEU A 558 -34.37 -67.36 23.00
CA LEU A 558 -33.50 -68.50 23.32
C LEU A 558 -34.01 -69.33 24.52
N GLY A 559 -34.63 -68.68 25.50
CA GLY A 559 -35.28 -69.34 26.64
C GLY A 559 -36.49 -70.19 26.22
N PHE A 560 -37.31 -69.69 25.28
CA PHE A 560 -38.44 -70.46 24.73
C PHE A 560 -37.98 -71.60 23.80
N LEU A 561 -36.92 -71.41 23.00
CA LEU A 561 -36.35 -72.50 22.19
C LEU A 561 -35.74 -73.62 23.06
N THR A 562 -35.05 -73.27 24.14
CA THR A 562 -34.47 -74.26 25.06
C THR A 562 -35.55 -74.99 25.88
N LEU A 563 -36.61 -74.30 26.33
CA LEU A 563 -37.76 -74.96 26.97
C LEU A 563 -38.54 -75.86 26.00
N ALA A 564 -38.72 -75.45 24.74
CA ALA A 564 -39.38 -76.27 23.73
C ALA A 564 -38.57 -77.54 23.39
N VAL A 565 -37.24 -77.43 23.29
CA VAL A 565 -36.36 -78.59 23.09
C VAL A 565 -36.36 -79.53 24.30
N VAL A 566 -36.41 -79.01 25.53
CA VAL A 566 -36.53 -79.82 26.76
C VAL A 566 -37.91 -80.48 26.88
N ALA A 567 -38.99 -79.78 26.51
CA ALA A 567 -40.35 -80.33 26.50
C ALA A 567 -40.52 -81.44 25.44
N LEU A 568 -39.96 -81.26 24.24
CA LEU A 568 -39.94 -82.29 23.20
C LEU A 568 -39.06 -83.49 23.56
N ARG A 569 -37.97 -83.31 24.32
CA ARG A 569 -37.15 -84.43 24.85
C ARG A 569 -37.88 -85.23 25.93
N ARG A 570 -38.74 -84.59 26.74
CA ARG A 570 -39.53 -85.26 27.79
C ARG A 570 -40.70 -86.09 27.25
N GLN A 571 -41.28 -85.71 26.11
CA GLN A 571 -42.32 -86.51 25.45
C GLN A 571 -41.81 -87.74 24.70
N ARG A 572 -40.51 -87.81 24.36
CA ARG A 572 -39.91 -88.97 23.68
C ARG A 572 -39.48 -90.11 24.62
N ASN A 573 -39.50 -89.88 25.93
CA ASN A 573 -39.08 -90.83 26.98
C ASN A 573 -40.24 -91.27 27.89
N ARG A 574 -41.49 -91.19 27.42
CA ARG A 574 -42.66 -91.79 28.06
C ARG A 574 -43.29 -92.84 27.18
#